data_AF-A0A5B8VKS7-F1
#
_entry.id   AF-A0A5B8VKS7-F1
#
_cell.length_a   1.000
_cell.length_b   1.000
_cell.length_c   1.000
_cell.angle_alpha   90.00
_cell.angle_beta   90.00
_cell.angle_gamma   90.00
#
_symmetry.space_group_name_H-M   'P 1'
#
loop_
_entity.id
_entity.type
_entity.pdbx_description
1 polymer ?
#
loop_
_entity_poly.entity_id
_entity_poly.type
_entity_poly.pdbx_seq_one_letter_code
_entity_poly.pdbx_strand_id
1 'polypeptide(L)'
;MKALCKVKSVRFLLIFNCLVWITVNGFGQTMPMAGPYGVHDPVMIKQDSSYYLFCTGQGITCFSTSDLVNWKRLAPVFKTPPLWAVKAVPGYKGHTWAPDICFHNGKYWLLYSVSAFGKNTSCIGLAENITLDLGSKDYKWVDHGKLIQSVPGRDDWNAIDPNMVFDENNHPWVCFGSFWNGIKLVRLKDDLSAIDEPQSWYSLARRPRKSAASDTAAGNGAIEGPFIFKKGAYYYLFVSFDYCCRGINSNYKVMVGRSKSLTGPYIDKSGTPMLEGGGSPVVTGNKRYPGVGHCGVYTFGGNDFIIFHGYDREKNGRPRLLMEELQWDEEGWPIVKSNFR
;
A
#
# COMPACT_ATOMS: atom_id res chain seq x y z
N MET A 1 75.46 30.77 -49.64
CA MET A 1 74.88 30.93 -48.29
C MET A 1 74.06 29.68 -47.97
N LYS A 2 74.41 28.97 -46.90
CA LYS A 2 73.77 27.73 -46.45
C LYS A 2 72.42 28.04 -45.79
N ALA A 3 71.37 27.29 -46.11
CA ALA A 3 70.16 27.21 -45.29
C ALA A 3 69.80 25.73 -45.09
N LEU A 4 69.92 25.27 -43.84
CA LEU A 4 69.58 23.92 -43.40
C LEU A 4 68.06 23.74 -43.34
N CYS A 5 67.55 22.69 -43.99
CA CYS A 5 66.18 22.21 -43.83
C CYS A 5 66.12 21.18 -42.68
N LYS A 6 65.43 21.53 -41.59
CA LYS A 6 65.20 20.64 -40.42
C LYS A 6 64.02 19.71 -40.67
N VAL A 7 64.28 18.40 -40.64
CA VAL A 7 63.27 17.34 -40.56
C VAL A 7 62.68 17.32 -39.14
N LYS A 8 61.35 17.36 -39.00
CA LYS A 8 60.65 17.08 -37.73
C LYS A 8 60.05 15.67 -37.78
N SER A 9 60.41 14.85 -36.81
CA SER A 9 59.89 13.49 -36.61
C SER A 9 58.44 13.52 -36.14
N VAL A 10 57.58 12.71 -36.75
CA VAL A 10 56.23 12.41 -36.24
C VAL A 10 56.33 11.25 -35.25
N ARG A 11 55.94 11.46 -33.99
CA ARG A 11 55.75 10.39 -33.00
C ARG A 11 54.30 9.92 -33.05
N PHE A 12 54.09 8.66 -33.42
CA PHE A 12 52.80 7.96 -33.28
C PHE A 12 52.56 7.65 -31.79
N LEU A 13 51.47 8.16 -31.23
CA LEU A 13 51.02 7.82 -29.89
C LEU A 13 50.03 6.65 -29.99
N LEU A 14 50.44 5.45 -29.58
CA LEU A 14 49.56 4.29 -29.42
C LEU A 14 48.71 4.51 -28.16
N ILE A 15 47.42 4.80 -28.34
CA ILE A 15 46.44 4.86 -27.25
C ILE A 15 45.97 3.42 -26.98
N PHE A 16 46.41 2.86 -25.86
CA PHE A 16 45.95 1.57 -25.35
C PHE A 16 44.52 1.77 -24.80
N ASN A 17 43.51 1.29 -25.53
CA ASN A 17 42.13 1.27 -25.09
C ASN A 17 41.96 0.19 -24.01
N CYS A 18 42.07 0.58 -22.74
CA CYS A 18 41.77 -0.29 -21.62
C CYS A 18 40.24 -0.38 -21.48
N LEU A 19 39.64 -1.40 -22.09
CA LEU A 19 38.24 -1.78 -21.86
C LEU A 19 38.10 -2.26 -20.40
N VAL A 20 37.67 -1.34 -19.53
CA VAL A 20 37.26 -1.67 -18.17
C VAL A 20 35.88 -2.33 -18.25
N TRP A 21 35.86 -3.65 -18.08
CA TRP A 21 34.63 -4.39 -17.80
C TRP A 21 34.14 -3.99 -16.42
N ILE A 22 33.19 -3.06 -16.36
CA ILE A 22 32.42 -2.81 -15.13
C ILE A 22 31.46 -3.98 -14.99
N THR A 23 31.85 -4.97 -14.20
CA THR A 23 30.91 -5.95 -13.66
C THR A 23 29.94 -5.19 -12.75
N VAL A 24 28.70 -5.03 -13.21
CA VAL A 24 27.60 -4.58 -12.35
C VAL A 24 27.32 -5.73 -11.39
N ASN A 25 28.04 -5.75 -10.26
CA ASN A 25 27.67 -6.59 -9.14
C ASN A 25 26.30 -6.12 -8.66
N GLY A 26 25.33 -7.03 -8.72
CA GLY A 26 23.94 -6.77 -8.38
C GLY A 26 23.79 -6.13 -7.00
N PHE A 27 23.01 -5.05 -6.95
CA PHE A 27 22.50 -4.48 -5.71
C PHE A 27 21.46 -5.44 -5.11
N GLY A 28 21.94 -6.51 -4.50
CA GLY A 28 21.19 -7.33 -3.56
C GLY A 28 21.52 -6.92 -2.12
N GLN A 29 21.51 -5.63 -1.80
CA GLN A 29 21.59 -5.18 -0.41
C GLN A 29 20.17 -4.96 0.09
N THR A 30 19.69 -5.88 0.94
CA THR A 30 18.58 -5.62 1.86
C THR A 30 18.95 -4.36 2.63
N MET A 31 18.29 -3.23 2.33
CA MET A 31 18.56 -1.98 3.03
C MET A 31 18.06 -2.16 4.46
N PRO A 32 18.94 -2.16 5.48
CA PRO A 32 18.49 -2.28 6.86
C PRO A 32 17.69 -1.02 7.19
N MET A 33 16.36 -1.11 7.13
CA MET A 33 15.51 -0.01 7.51
C MET A 33 15.59 0.19 9.03
N ALA A 34 16.26 1.26 9.44
CA ALA A 34 16.07 1.86 10.76
C ALA A 34 14.71 2.62 10.78
N GLY A 35 13.64 1.90 10.45
CA GLY A 35 12.27 2.42 10.43
C GLY A 35 11.68 2.56 11.84
N PRO A 36 10.70 3.47 12.03
CA PRO A 36 10.29 3.99 13.34
C PRO A 36 9.61 2.96 14.25
N TYR A 37 9.49 3.34 15.53
CA TYR A 37 8.63 2.70 16.53
C TYR A 37 7.24 2.34 15.95
N GLY A 38 6.83 1.07 16.03
CA GLY A 38 5.44 0.61 15.83
C GLY A 38 4.72 1.14 14.59
N VAL A 39 4.93 0.54 13.41
CA VAL A 39 4.18 0.87 12.18
C VAL A 39 3.21 -0.26 11.88
N HIS A 40 1.93 0.08 11.69
CA HIS A 40 0.86 -0.86 11.33
C HIS A 40 0.06 -0.23 10.18
N ASP A 41 -0.31 -1.03 9.17
CA ASP A 41 -1.02 -0.59 7.95
C ASP A 41 -0.36 0.61 7.24
N PRO A 42 0.89 0.44 6.75
CA PRO A 42 1.61 1.53 6.10
C PRO A 42 1.14 1.80 4.67
N VAL A 43 1.04 3.08 4.32
CA VAL A 43 1.01 3.57 2.94
C VAL A 43 2.03 4.68 2.74
N MET A 44 2.53 4.81 1.51
CA MET A 44 3.60 5.74 1.18
C MET A 44 3.30 6.55 -0.09
N ILE A 45 3.81 7.77 -0.14
CA ILE A 45 3.84 8.59 -1.35
C ILE A 45 5.09 9.46 -1.36
N LYS A 46 5.49 9.94 -2.53
CA LYS A 46 6.60 10.86 -2.70
C LYS A 46 6.11 12.25 -3.09
N GLN A 47 6.68 13.28 -2.48
CA GLN A 47 6.61 14.67 -2.95
C GLN A 47 8.05 15.19 -3.08
N ASP A 48 8.40 15.67 -4.26
CA ASP A 48 9.75 16.18 -4.56
C ASP A 48 10.86 15.15 -4.22
N SER A 49 11.75 15.49 -3.29
CA SER A 49 12.83 14.62 -2.80
C SER A 49 12.46 13.82 -1.55
N SER A 50 11.25 13.97 -1.03
CA SER A 50 10.82 13.41 0.25
C SER A 50 9.78 12.31 0.07
N TYR A 51 9.94 11.22 0.82
CA TYR A 51 8.94 10.18 0.98
C TYR A 51 8.16 10.42 2.27
N TYR A 52 6.86 10.19 2.21
CA TYR A 52 5.92 10.35 3.31
C TYR A 52 5.24 9.01 3.57
N LEU A 53 5.22 8.60 4.84
CA LEU A 53 4.58 7.39 5.31
C LEU A 53 3.42 7.76 6.21
N PHE A 54 2.25 7.20 5.93
CA PHE A 54 1.05 7.30 6.76
C PHE A 54 0.74 5.90 7.27
N CYS A 55 0.37 5.79 8.54
CA CYS A 55 0.03 4.49 9.12
C CYS A 55 -1.01 4.61 10.24
N THR A 56 -1.60 3.48 10.61
CA THR A 56 -2.57 3.38 11.70
C THR A 56 -2.04 4.05 12.97
N GLY A 57 -2.88 4.83 13.63
CA GLY A 57 -2.49 5.56 14.83
C GLY A 57 -3.45 6.66 15.26
N GLN A 58 -3.10 7.34 16.36
CA GLN A 58 -3.88 8.49 16.84
C GLN A 58 -3.80 9.63 15.82
N GLY A 59 -4.92 9.93 15.18
CA GLY A 59 -5.01 10.96 14.14
C GLY A 59 -4.27 10.63 12.85
N ILE A 60 -3.94 9.35 12.61
CA ILE A 60 -3.08 8.87 11.52
C ILE A 60 -1.62 9.30 11.75
N THR A 61 -0.77 8.34 12.11
CA THR A 61 0.64 8.62 12.39
C THR A 61 1.38 8.85 11.08
N CYS A 62 2.20 9.90 11.05
CA CYS A 62 2.92 10.33 9.85
C CYS A 62 4.43 10.33 10.08
N PHE A 63 5.19 9.99 9.04
CA PHE A 63 6.64 10.10 9.00
C PHE A 63 7.10 10.65 7.65
N SER A 64 8.32 11.20 7.61
CA SER A 64 8.99 11.58 6.37
C SER A 64 10.45 11.14 6.37
N THR A 65 11.01 10.96 5.17
CA THR A 65 12.41 10.62 4.95
C THR A 65 12.85 11.07 3.57
N SER A 66 14.14 11.34 3.37
CA SER A 66 14.73 11.59 2.05
C SER A 66 15.47 10.37 1.49
N ASP A 67 15.71 9.34 2.30
CA ASP A 67 16.60 8.22 1.98
C ASP A 67 15.96 6.83 2.22
N LEU A 68 14.68 6.77 2.63
CA LEU A 68 13.92 5.56 2.97
C LEU A 68 14.45 4.79 4.19
N VAL A 69 15.50 5.28 4.84
CA VAL A 69 16.16 4.63 5.97
C VAL A 69 15.94 5.41 7.26
N ASN A 70 16.15 6.71 7.23
CA ASN A 70 16.08 7.59 8.38
C ASN A 70 14.74 8.33 8.40
N TRP A 71 13.84 7.89 9.28
CA TRP A 71 12.47 8.38 9.36
C TRP A 71 12.28 9.42 10.46
N LYS A 72 11.82 10.61 10.10
CA LYS A 72 11.39 11.68 11.01
C LYS A 72 9.89 11.57 11.27
N ARG A 73 9.48 11.45 12.53
CA ARG A 73 8.06 11.52 12.91
C ARG A 73 7.51 12.93 12.69
N LEU A 74 6.33 12.99 12.09
CA LEU A 74 5.59 14.22 11.80
C LEU A 74 4.38 14.37 12.73
N ALA A 75 3.74 15.55 12.68
CA ALA A 75 2.43 15.72 13.29
C ALA A 75 1.41 14.79 12.61
N PRO A 76 0.41 14.25 13.37
CA PRO A 76 -0.64 13.43 12.77
C PRO A 76 -1.52 14.26 11.83
N VAL A 77 -2.20 13.59 10.88
CA VAL A 77 -3.16 14.23 9.96
C VAL A 77 -4.23 14.98 10.75
N PHE A 78 -4.83 14.30 11.73
CA PHE A 78 -5.87 14.85 12.58
C PHE A 78 -5.36 15.08 14.00
N LYS A 79 -5.21 16.35 14.39
CA LYS A 79 -4.90 16.70 15.79
C LYS A 79 -6.02 16.29 16.75
N THR A 80 -7.27 16.42 16.29
CA THR A 80 -8.48 16.02 17.04
C THR A 80 -9.33 15.11 16.15
N PRO A 81 -10.00 14.09 16.71
CA PRO A 81 -10.87 13.21 15.93
C PRO A 81 -11.98 14.02 15.23
N PRO A 82 -12.28 13.77 13.95
CA PRO A 82 -13.41 14.42 13.28
C PRO A 82 -14.74 14.16 14.02
N LEU A 83 -15.54 15.22 14.23
CA LEU A 83 -16.78 15.11 15.00
C LEU A 83 -17.79 14.16 14.37
N TRP A 84 -17.87 14.11 13.03
CA TRP A 84 -18.75 13.18 12.34
C TRP A 84 -18.36 11.73 12.62
N ALA A 85 -17.07 11.43 12.72
CA ALA A 85 -16.53 10.09 12.93
C ALA A 85 -16.87 9.58 14.34
N VAL A 86 -16.69 10.44 15.35
CA VAL A 86 -17.06 10.14 16.75
C VAL A 86 -18.56 9.87 16.87
N LYS A 87 -19.40 10.59 16.11
CA LYS A 87 -20.86 10.36 16.09
C LYS A 87 -21.25 9.09 15.35
N ALA A 88 -20.59 8.80 14.22
CA ALA A 88 -20.95 7.67 13.36
C ALA A 88 -20.52 6.31 13.95
N VAL A 89 -19.41 6.27 14.69
CA VAL A 89 -18.86 5.03 15.25
C VAL A 89 -18.69 5.18 16.77
N PRO A 90 -19.66 4.69 17.57
CA PRO A 90 -19.56 4.72 19.03
C PRO A 90 -18.29 4.02 19.53
N GLY A 91 -17.49 4.74 20.32
CA GLY A 91 -16.22 4.24 20.88
C GLY A 91 -14.98 4.65 20.09
N TYR A 92 -15.11 5.20 18.88
CA TYR A 92 -13.99 5.81 18.17
C TYR A 92 -13.52 7.08 18.91
N LYS A 93 -12.21 7.12 19.24
CA LYS A 93 -11.56 8.21 19.99
C LYS A 93 -10.35 8.81 19.25
N GLY A 94 -10.29 8.62 17.93
CA GLY A 94 -9.21 9.15 17.08
C GLY A 94 -8.13 8.15 16.67
N HIS A 95 -8.13 6.93 17.19
CA HIS A 95 -7.27 5.87 16.67
C HIS A 95 -7.80 5.42 15.31
N THR A 96 -7.19 5.94 14.24
CA THR A 96 -7.68 5.87 12.87
C THR A 96 -6.81 4.89 12.10
N TRP A 97 -7.44 4.01 11.31
CA TRP A 97 -6.76 2.84 10.76
C TRP A 97 -6.59 2.94 9.25
N ALA A 98 -5.61 2.18 8.74
CA ALA A 98 -5.42 1.86 7.33
C ALA A 98 -5.65 3.07 6.41
N PRO A 99 -4.81 4.12 6.54
CA PRO A 99 -4.86 5.22 5.59
C PRO A 99 -4.46 4.73 4.19
N ASP A 100 -4.98 5.37 3.15
CA ASP A 100 -4.47 5.27 1.78
C ASP A 100 -4.29 6.66 1.20
N ILE A 101 -3.26 6.86 0.38
CA ILE A 101 -2.85 8.17 -0.11
C ILE A 101 -2.56 8.12 -1.60
N CYS A 102 -3.15 9.05 -2.35
CA CYS A 102 -2.84 9.24 -3.76
C CYS A 102 -2.70 10.73 -4.09
N PHE A 103 -2.05 11.02 -5.22
CA PHE A 103 -2.00 12.37 -5.78
C PHE A 103 -2.79 12.42 -7.08
N HIS A 104 -3.77 13.31 -7.15
CA HIS A 104 -4.67 13.45 -8.29
C HIS A 104 -5.14 14.90 -8.44
N ASN A 105 -5.12 15.42 -9.66
CA ASN A 105 -5.55 16.78 -10.01
C ASN A 105 -4.96 17.88 -9.09
N GLY A 106 -3.67 17.80 -8.79
CA GLY A 106 -2.96 18.80 -8.00
C GLY A 106 -3.16 18.69 -6.48
N LYS A 107 -3.85 17.65 -6.00
CA LYS A 107 -4.12 17.43 -4.58
C LYS A 107 -3.69 16.05 -4.12
N TYR A 108 -3.35 15.96 -2.85
CA TYR A 108 -3.20 14.73 -2.10
C TYR A 108 -4.55 14.34 -1.49
N TRP A 109 -5.01 13.14 -1.81
CA TRP A 109 -6.26 12.58 -1.29
C TRP A 109 -5.93 11.44 -0.34
N LEU A 110 -6.42 11.54 0.89
CA LEU A 110 -6.15 10.59 1.95
C LEU A 110 -7.46 9.94 2.41
N LEU A 111 -7.63 8.67 2.09
CA LEU A 111 -8.69 7.83 2.63
C LEU A 111 -8.28 7.30 4.00
N TYR A 112 -9.24 7.05 4.88
CA TYR A 112 -8.95 6.50 6.21
C TYR A 112 -10.13 5.75 6.82
N SER A 113 -9.82 4.81 7.72
CA SER A 113 -10.82 3.96 8.37
C SER A 113 -11.17 4.43 9.78
N VAL A 114 -12.47 4.49 10.06
CA VAL A 114 -13.06 4.73 11.38
C VAL A 114 -13.87 3.51 11.77
N SER A 115 -13.47 2.80 12.82
CA SER A 115 -14.11 1.55 13.21
C SER A 115 -13.93 1.22 14.70
N ALA A 116 -14.51 0.10 15.12
CA ALA A 116 -14.33 -0.54 16.42
C ALA A 116 -14.04 -2.03 16.21
N PHE A 117 -13.03 -2.56 16.91
CA PHE A 117 -12.46 -3.88 16.61
C PHE A 117 -13.50 -5.00 16.66
N GLY A 118 -13.51 -5.85 15.62
CA GLY A 118 -14.41 -7.00 15.50
C GLY A 118 -15.86 -6.66 15.12
N LYS A 119 -16.16 -5.41 14.74
CA LYS A 119 -17.49 -4.96 14.29
C LYS A 119 -17.42 -4.39 12.88
N ASN A 120 -18.56 -4.38 12.17
CA ASN A 120 -18.72 -3.70 10.89
C ASN A 120 -19.54 -2.40 11.00
N THR A 121 -19.65 -1.79 12.19
CA THR A 121 -20.08 -0.39 12.31
C THR A 121 -18.88 0.50 11.98
N SER A 122 -18.62 0.69 10.69
CA SER A 122 -17.38 1.30 10.20
C SER A 122 -17.67 2.32 9.12
N CYS A 123 -16.73 3.26 8.96
CA CYS A 123 -16.77 4.27 7.93
C CYS A 123 -15.40 4.43 7.28
N ILE A 124 -15.38 4.67 5.97
CA ILE A 124 -14.23 5.25 5.28
C ILE A 124 -14.49 6.75 5.15
N GLY A 125 -13.53 7.55 5.61
CA GLY A 125 -13.51 9.00 5.42
C GLY A 125 -12.52 9.43 4.34
N LEU A 126 -12.64 10.69 3.90
CA LEU A 126 -11.76 11.30 2.90
C LEU A 126 -11.26 12.65 3.41
N ALA A 127 -9.97 12.90 3.26
CA ALA A 127 -9.36 14.21 3.48
C ALA A 127 -8.51 14.62 2.28
N GLU A 128 -8.36 15.93 2.07
CA GLU A 128 -7.47 16.47 1.05
C GLU A 128 -6.41 17.41 1.65
N ASN A 129 -5.28 17.52 0.95
CA ASN A 129 -4.28 18.56 1.17
C ASN A 129 -3.63 18.90 -0.18
N ILE A 130 -3.05 20.09 -0.33
CA ILE A 130 -2.36 20.49 -1.57
C ILE A 130 -0.85 20.29 -1.49
N THR A 131 -0.33 20.02 -0.29
CA THR A 131 1.09 19.69 -0.08
C THR A 131 1.26 18.84 1.18
N LEU A 132 2.29 18.00 1.19
CA LEU A 132 2.73 17.21 2.34
C LEU A 132 3.89 17.89 3.09
N ASP A 133 4.45 18.98 2.55
CA ASP A 133 5.49 19.75 3.22
C ASP A 133 4.90 20.56 4.39
N LEU A 134 5.20 20.13 5.62
CA LEU A 134 4.80 20.81 6.85
C LEU A 134 5.34 22.24 6.97
N GLY A 135 6.41 22.58 6.25
CA GLY A 135 6.97 23.94 6.22
C GLY A 135 6.18 24.89 5.32
N SER A 136 5.33 24.37 4.44
CA SER A 136 4.53 25.17 3.53
C SER A 136 3.39 25.87 4.25
N LYS A 137 3.17 27.16 3.94
CA LYS A 137 2.01 27.93 4.39
C LYS A 137 0.67 27.34 3.93
N ASP A 138 0.72 26.56 2.85
CA ASP A 138 -0.42 25.96 2.18
C ASP A 138 -0.74 24.56 2.73
N TYR A 139 0.07 24.04 3.66
CA TYR A 139 -0.17 22.77 4.32
C TYR A 139 -1.40 22.83 5.21
N LYS A 140 -2.47 22.14 4.79
CA LYS A 140 -3.68 21.99 5.58
C LYS A 140 -4.50 20.79 5.12
N TRP A 141 -4.70 19.83 6.02
CA TRP A 141 -5.69 18.77 5.81
C TRP A 141 -7.10 19.33 5.96
N VAL A 142 -7.93 19.12 4.94
CA VAL A 142 -9.36 19.42 4.92
C VAL A 142 -10.10 18.08 4.91
N ASP A 143 -10.91 17.84 5.94
CA ASP A 143 -11.77 16.66 6.05
C ASP A 143 -13.06 16.86 5.24
N HIS A 144 -13.37 15.91 4.36
CA HIS A 144 -14.59 15.88 3.55
C HIS A 144 -15.69 15.01 4.13
N GLY A 145 -15.43 14.35 5.27
CA GLY A 145 -16.43 13.58 5.95
C GLY A 145 -16.44 12.10 5.54
N LYS A 146 -17.60 11.50 5.74
CA LYS A 146 -17.86 10.07 5.52
C LYS A 146 -18.14 9.80 4.04
N LEU A 147 -17.37 8.92 3.44
CA LEU A 147 -17.51 8.48 2.06
C LEU A 147 -18.32 7.17 1.94
N ILE A 148 -17.93 6.16 2.71
CA ILE A 148 -18.56 4.82 2.71
C ILE A 148 -18.90 4.44 4.14
N GLN A 149 -20.03 3.75 4.35
CA GLN A 149 -20.44 3.23 5.66
C GLN A 149 -20.98 1.81 5.56
N SER A 150 -20.47 0.92 6.41
CA SER A 150 -21.09 -0.37 6.67
C SER A 150 -21.98 -0.31 7.91
N VAL A 151 -23.14 -0.93 7.84
CA VAL A 151 -24.18 -0.99 8.86
C VAL A 151 -24.46 -2.47 9.19
N PRO A 152 -24.27 -2.90 10.45
CA PRO A 152 -24.54 -4.27 10.87
C PRO A 152 -25.97 -4.71 10.53
N GLY A 153 -26.12 -5.92 9.98
CA GLY A 153 -27.41 -6.48 9.59
C GLY A 153 -27.98 -5.94 8.26
N ARG A 154 -27.31 -4.99 7.62
CA ARG A 154 -27.60 -4.54 6.25
C ARG A 154 -26.48 -4.91 5.29
N ASP A 155 -25.24 -4.72 5.71
CA ASP A 155 -24.06 -4.84 4.85
C ASP A 155 -23.22 -6.05 5.26
N ASP A 156 -23.13 -7.06 4.39
CA ASP A 156 -22.26 -8.23 4.57
C ASP A 156 -20.81 -7.92 4.12
N TRP A 157 -20.27 -6.79 4.56
CA TRP A 157 -18.92 -6.30 4.33
C TRP A 157 -18.58 -5.23 5.37
N ASN A 158 -17.29 -4.88 5.48
CA ASN A 158 -16.79 -3.91 6.45
C ASN A 158 -16.15 -2.72 5.74
N ALA A 159 -16.61 -1.50 6.03
CA ALA A 159 -16.08 -0.26 5.45
C ALA A 159 -14.78 0.18 6.14
N ILE A 160 -13.70 -0.59 5.94
CA ILE A 160 -12.33 -0.28 6.34
C ILE A 160 -11.35 -0.74 5.25
N ASP A 161 -10.07 -0.41 5.43
CA ASP A 161 -8.94 -0.75 4.55
C ASP A 161 -9.12 -0.23 3.11
N PRO A 162 -9.34 1.09 2.93
CA PRO A 162 -9.49 1.66 1.60
C PRO A 162 -8.18 1.63 0.80
N ASN A 163 -8.32 1.55 -0.51
CA ASN A 163 -7.29 1.86 -1.50
C ASN A 163 -7.94 2.56 -2.71
N MET A 164 -7.47 3.77 -3.03
CA MET A 164 -7.92 4.53 -4.20
C MET A 164 -7.21 4.03 -5.46
N VAL A 165 -7.97 3.75 -6.50
CA VAL A 165 -7.44 3.29 -7.80
C VAL A 165 -8.21 3.94 -8.94
N PHE A 166 -7.54 4.17 -10.06
CA PHE A 166 -8.13 4.75 -11.26
C PHE A 166 -8.16 3.71 -12.38
N ASP A 167 -9.25 3.70 -13.16
CA ASP A 167 -9.35 2.85 -14.34
C ASP A 167 -8.62 3.44 -15.55
N GLU A 168 -8.72 2.76 -16.70
CA GLU A 168 -8.03 3.16 -17.94
C GLU A 168 -8.57 4.48 -18.51
N ASN A 169 -9.77 4.90 -18.10
CA ASN A 169 -10.39 6.18 -18.45
C ASN A 169 -10.19 7.23 -17.35
N ASN A 170 -9.35 6.95 -16.35
CA ASN A 170 -9.06 7.82 -15.21
C ASN A 170 -10.28 8.08 -14.31
N HIS A 171 -11.29 7.21 -14.31
CA HIS A 171 -12.36 7.29 -13.32
C HIS A 171 -11.89 6.74 -11.97
N PRO A 172 -12.23 7.41 -10.85
CA PRO A 172 -11.82 6.98 -9.51
C PRO A 172 -12.70 5.85 -8.96
N TRP A 173 -12.06 4.90 -8.30
CA TRP A 173 -12.68 3.78 -7.60
C TRP A 173 -12.02 3.60 -6.23
N VAL A 174 -12.79 3.05 -5.28
CA VAL A 174 -12.26 2.65 -3.97
C VAL A 174 -12.40 1.14 -3.82
N CYS A 175 -11.26 0.46 -3.68
CA CYS A 175 -11.20 -0.93 -3.26
C CYS A 175 -11.10 -0.97 -1.73
N PHE A 176 -11.88 -1.82 -1.06
CA PHE A 176 -11.86 -1.88 0.40
C PHE A 176 -12.43 -3.20 0.93
N GLY A 177 -12.29 -3.45 2.22
CA GLY A 177 -12.96 -4.56 2.89
C GLY A 177 -12.06 -5.36 3.82
N SER A 178 -12.69 -5.94 4.83
CA SER A 178 -12.05 -6.81 5.82
C SER A 178 -13.08 -7.82 6.32
N PHE A 179 -12.73 -9.12 6.29
CA PHE A 179 -13.60 -10.24 6.71
C PHE A 179 -14.95 -10.28 5.94
N TRP A 180 -16.05 -10.71 6.58
CA TRP A 180 -17.40 -10.79 6.01
C TRP A 180 -17.42 -11.42 4.60
N ASN A 181 -18.04 -10.80 3.59
CA ASN A 181 -18.06 -11.24 2.20
C ASN A 181 -16.90 -10.65 1.37
N GLY A 182 -15.79 -10.32 2.02
CA GLY A 182 -14.52 -9.99 1.40
C GLY A 182 -14.43 -8.58 0.81
N ILE A 183 -13.64 -8.48 -0.24
CA ILE A 183 -13.16 -7.24 -0.84
C ILE A 183 -14.17 -6.71 -1.85
N LYS A 184 -14.49 -5.42 -1.74
CA LYS A 184 -15.41 -4.67 -2.57
C LYS A 184 -14.68 -3.61 -3.38
N LEU A 185 -15.27 -3.22 -4.49
CA LEU A 185 -14.86 -2.10 -5.32
C LEU A 185 -16.09 -1.26 -5.65
N VAL A 186 -16.00 0.04 -5.45
CA VAL A 186 -17.08 0.99 -5.76
C VAL A 186 -16.56 2.20 -6.52
N ARG A 187 -17.33 2.67 -7.51
CA ARG A 187 -17.00 3.87 -8.29
C ARG A 187 -17.30 5.14 -7.49
N LEU A 188 -16.38 6.10 -7.55
CA LEU A 188 -16.61 7.47 -7.08
C LEU A 188 -16.97 8.39 -8.24
N LYS A 189 -17.56 9.54 -7.91
CA LYS A 189 -17.64 10.67 -8.85
C LYS A 189 -16.24 11.08 -9.29
N ASP A 190 -16.12 11.65 -10.48
CA ASP A 190 -14.83 12.09 -11.04
C ASP A 190 -14.12 13.16 -10.19
N ASP A 191 -14.85 13.86 -9.31
CA ASP A 191 -14.29 14.82 -8.34
C ASP A 191 -13.93 14.20 -6.98
N LEU A 192 -14.04 12.88 -6.84
CA LEU A 192 -13.77 12.05 -5.65
C LEU A 192 -14.67 12.36 -4.45
N SER A 193 -15.66 13.24 -4.58
CA SER A 193 -16.42 13.79 -3.45
C SER A 193 -17.41 12.80 -2.82
N ALA A 194 -17.87 11.82 -3.59
CA ALA A 194 -18.89 10.85 -3.19
C ALA A 194 -18.85 9.60 -4.06
N ILE A 195 -19.58 8.56 -3.64
CA ILE A 195 -19.95 7.43 -4.51
C ILE A 195 -20.72 7.97 -5.73
N ASP A 196 -20.43 7.43 -6.89
CA ASP A 196 -21.09 7.80 -8.14
C ASP A 196 -22.54 7.30 -8.19
N GLU A 197 -23.41 7.97 -8.93
CA GLU A 197 -24.81 7.59 -9.10
C GLU A 197 -25.19 7.52 -10.60
N PRO A 198 -25.75 6.40 -11.10
CA PRO A 198 -26.09 5.18 -10.35
C PRO A 198 -24.85 4.41 -9.86
N GLN A 199 -24.94 3.86 -8.64
CA GLN A 199 -23.80 3.17 -8.02
C GLN A 199 -23.34 1.95 -8.82
N SER A 200 -22.02 1.80 -8.96
CA SER A 200 -21.37 0.64 -9.58
C SER A 200 -20.51 -0.09 -8.56
N TRP A 201 -20.91 -1.31 -8.21
CA TRP A 201 -20.28 -2.14 -7.19
C TRP A 201 -19.82 -3.49 -7.73
N TYR A 202 -18.63 -3.93 -7.30
CA TYR A 202 -18.08 -5.23 -7.61
C TYR A 202 -17.53 -5.90 -6.35
N SER A 203 -17.63 -7.23 -6.28
CA SER A 203 -16.85 -8.01 -5.32
C SER A 203 -15.61 -8.54 -6.04
N LEU A 204 -14.42 -8.35 -5.46
CA LEU A 204 -13.17 -8.67 -6.13
C LEU A 204 -12.52 -9.96 -5.61
N ALA A 205 -12.61 -10.20 -4.30
CA ALA A 205 -11.99 -11.36 -3.66
C ALA A 205 -12.71 -11.73 -2.37
N ARG A 206 -12.68 -13.01 -2.01
CA ARG A 206 -13.15 -13.49 -0.69
C ARG A 206 -12.44 -14.76 -0.28
N ARG A 207 -12.52 -15.07 1.02
CA ARG A 207 -12.12 -16.36 1.58
C ARG A 207 -13.36 -17.22 1.86
N PRO A 208 -13.26 -18.56 1.77
CA PRO A 208 -14.36 -19.45 2.13
C PRO A 208 -14.88 -19.15 3.55
N ARG A 209 -16.21 -19.04 3.68
CA ARG A 209 -16.90 -18.78 4.94
C ARG A 209 -17.70 -20.01 5.34
N LYS A 210 -17.69 -20.40 6.62
CA LYS A 210 -18.68 -21.36 7.13
C LYS A 210 -20.04 -20.64 7.15
N SER A 211 -21.01 -21.15 6.41
CA SER A 211 -22.24 -20.47 5.95
C SER A 211 -23.32 -20.24 7.02
N ALA A 212 -22.96 -19.82 8.23
CA ALA A 212 -23.94 -19.54 9.30
C ALA A 212 -23.56 -18.38 10.23
N ALA A 213 -22.49 -17.64 9.95
CA ALA A 213 -22.21 -16.42 10.72
C ALA A 213 -23.23 -15.34 10.32
N SER A 214 -23.98 -14.83 11.31
CA SER A 214 -24.80 -13.61 11.20
C SER A 214 -23.99 -12.49 10.54
N ASP A 215 -24.64 -11.64 9.74
CA ASP A 215 -24.03 -10.46 9.10
C ASP A 215 -23.52 -9.41 10.13
N THR A 216 -23.77 -9.65 11.42
CA THR A 216 -23.20 -8.89 12.54
C THR A 216 -21.86 -9.43 13.04
N ALA A 217 -21.38 -10.56 12.52
CA ALA A 217 -20.15 -11.22 12.95
C ALA A 217 -19.15 -11.38 11.80
N ALA A 218 -17.88 -11.11 12.08
CA ALA A 218 -16.81 -11.17 11.07
C ALA A 218 -16.67 -12.53 10.37
N GLY A 219 -17.05 -13.62 11.05
CA GLY A 219 -16.88 -14.98 10.55
C GLY A 219 -15.41 -15.38 10.42
N ASN A 220 -15.13 -16.33 9.52
CA ASN A 220 -13.79 -16.89 9.31
C ASN A 220 -13.22 -16.62 7.90
N GLY A 221 -13.86 -15.74 7.12
CA GLY A 221 -13.39 -15.31 5.81
C GLY A 221 -12.24 -14.31 5.94
N ALA A 222 -11.11 -14.72 6.54
CA ALA A 222 -10.00 -13.84 6.88
C ALA A 222 -9.22 -13.35 5.64
N ILE A 223 -9.72 -12.26 5.05
CA ILE A 223 -9.15 -11.49 3.94
C ILE A 223 -9.37 -10.01 4.21
N GLU A 224 -8.36 -9.18 4.05
CA GLU A 224 -8.44 -7.72 4.26
C GLU A 224 -7.26 -6.96 3.62
N GLY A 225 -7.12 -5.66 3.86
CA GLY A 225 -5.99 -4.85 3.39
C GLY A 225 -5.76 -4.92 1.88
N PRO A 226 -6.79 -4.63 1.04
CA PRO A 226 -6.63 -4.68 -0.40
C PRO A 226 -5.79 -3.52 -0.93
N PHE A 227 -4.97 -3.80 -1.94
CA PHE A 227 -4.22 -2.79 -2.68
C PHE A 227 -4.15 -3.16 -4.15
N ILE A 228 -4.63 -2.28 -5.04
CA ILE A 228 -4.61 -2.51 -6.48
C ILE A 228 -3.46 -1.72 -7.11
N PHE A 229 -2.62 -2.44 -7.86
CA PHE A 229 -1.50 -1.86 -8.60
C PHE A 229 -1.60 -2.22 -10.08
N LYS A 230 -1.54 -1.23 -10.98
CA LYS A 230 -1.53 -1.44 -12.43
C LYS A 230 -0.08 -1.62 -12.90
N LYS A 231 0.23 -2.75 -13.53
CA LYS A 231 1.52 -3.03 -14.16
C LYS A 231 1.30 -3.65 -15.54
N GLY A 232 1.83 -3.00 -16.57
CA GLY A 232 1.61 -3.42 -17.95
C GLY A 232 0.12 -3.56 -18.26
N ALA A 233 -0.26 -4.73 -18.81
CA ALA A 233 -1.65 -5.00 -19.18
C ALA A 233 -2.57 -5.36 -18.01
N TYR A 234 -2.06 -5.54 -16.79
CA TYR A 234 -2.80 -6.14 -15.68
C TYR A 234 -2.95 -5.21 -14.48
N TYR A 235 -4.13 -5.27 -13.87
CA TYR A 235 -4.35 -4.86 -12.49
C TYR A 235 -4.02 -6.03 -11.57
N TYR A 236 -3.21 -5.80 -10.56
CA TYR A 236 -2.85 -6.76 -9.53
C TYR A 236 -3.56 -6.39 -8.23
N LEU A 237 -4.42 -7.28 -7.73
CA LEU A 237 -5.07 -7.13 -6.44
C LEU A 237 -4.23 -7.87 -5.40
N PHE A 238 -3.52 -7.10 -4.58
CA PHE A 238 -2.87 -7.60 -3.38
C PHE A 238 -3.89 -7.58 -2.23
N VAL A 239 -3.87 -8.62 -1.40
CA VAL A 239 -4.72 -8.75 -0.21
C VAL A 239 -3.93 -9.44 0.88
N SER A 240 -4.36 -9.24 2.12
CA SER A 240 -3.80 -9.95 3.26
C SER A 240 -4.72 -11.08 3.69
N PHE A 241 -4.19 -12.30 3.77
CA PHE A 241 -4.91 -13.47 4.26
C PHE A 241 -4.58 -13.76 5.72
N ASP A 242 -5.53 -14.43 6.37
CA ASP A 242 -5.45 -14.92 7.74
C ASP A 242 -5.37 -13.79 8.78
N TYR A 243 -4.74 -13.99 9.94
CA TYR A 243 -4.98 -13.15 11.12
C TYR A 243 -3.79 -12.23 11.43
N CYS A 244 -4.06 -10.93 11.35
CA CYS A 244 -3.24 -9.87 11.91
C CYS A 244 -3.35 -9.83 13.45
N CYS A 245 -2.66 -8.87 14.04
CA CYS A 245 -3.00 -8.24 15.31
C CYS A 245 -2.93 -9.18 16.53
N ARG A 246 -2.16 -10.28 16.42
CA ARG A 246 -1.92 -11.28 17.46
C ARG A 246 -0.46 -11.33 17.90
N GLY A 247 0.30 -10.27 17.62
CA GLY A 247 1.73 -10.19 17.91
C GLY A 247 2.49 -11.36 17.30
N ILE A 248 3.25 -12.08 18.12
CA ILE A 248 4.03 -13.27 17.70
C ILE A 248 3.16 -14.46 17.23
N ASN A 249 1.86 -14.44 17.51
CA ASN A 249 0.90 -15.47 17.11
C ASN A 249 0.15 -15.11 15.81
N SER A 250 0.50 -14.00 15.17
CA SER A 250 -0.06 -13.63 13.87
C SER A 250 0.46 -14.59 12.79
N ASN A 251 -0.39 -14.93 11.82
CA ASN A 251 -0.04 -15.80 10.68
C ASN A 251 -0.39 -15.15 9.33
N TYR A 252 -0.48 -13.82 9.36
CA TYR A 252 -0.78 -12.93 8.26
C TYR A 252 0.18 -13.11 7.08
N LYS A 253 -0.32 -12.98 5.86
CA LYS A 253 0.45 -13.11 4.62
C LYS A 253 -0.15 -12.29 3.49
N VAL A 254 0.69 -11.80 2.57
CA VAL A 254 0.28 -11.10 1.36
C VAL A 254 0.06 -12.10 0.23
N MET A 255 -1.09 -12.00 -0.41
CA MET A 255 -1.51 -12.79 -1.56
C MET A 255 -1.85 -11.89 -2.74
N VAL A 256 -1.79 -12.41 -3.96
CA VAL A 256 -2.10 -11.65 -5.17
C VAL A 256 -2.91 -12.47 -6.17
N GLY A 257 -3.79 -11.77 -6.90
CA GLY A 257 -4.33 -12.20 -8.19
C GLY A 257 -4.27 -11.05 -9.18
N ARG A 258 -4.50 -11.32 -10.46
CA ARG A 258 -4.48 -10.28 -11.50
C ARG A 258 -5.70 -10.36 -12.42
N SER A 259 -6.04 -9.23 -13.03
CA SER A 259 -7.07 -9.11 -14.05
C SER A 259 -6.66 -8.11 -15.12
N LYS A 260 -7.19 -8.25 -16.34
CA LYS A 260 -7.05 -7.21 -17.37
C LYS A 260 -8.01 -6.04 -17.14
N SER A 261 -9.13 -6.27 -16.46
CA SER A 261 -10.10 -5.25 -16.08
C SER A 261 -9.96 -4.90 -14.60
N LEU A 262 -10.12 -3.62 -14.25
CA LEU A 262 -10.14 -3.20 -12.84
C LEU A 262 -11.27 -3.88 -12.05
N THR A 263 -12.39 -4.17 -12.71
CA THR A 263 -13.56 -4.80 -12.10
C THR A 263 -13.45 -6.32 -11.98
N GLY A 264 -12.33 -6.91 -12.40
CA GLY A 264 -12.09 -8.35 -12.39
C GLY A 264 -12.64 -9.08 -13.62
N PRO A 265 -12.74 -10.43 -13.56
CA PRO A 265 -12.37 -11.27 -12.42
C PRO A 265 -10.86 -11.25 -12.16
N TYR A 266 -10.47 -11.26 -10.88
CA TYR A 266 -9.08 -11.47 -10.48
C TYR A 266 -8.82 -12.96 -10.29
N ILE A 267 -7.74 -13.44 -10.89
CA ILE A 267 -7.36 -14.86 -10.93
C ILE A 267 -5.91 -14.99 -10.45
N ASP A 268 -5.59 -16.06 -9.72
CA ASP A 268 -4.23 -16.33 -9.25
C ASP A 268 -3.36 -17.11 -10.26
N LYS A 269 -2.09 -17.38 -9.91
CA LYS A 269 -1.13 -18.09 -10.79
C LYS A 269 -1.56 -19.52 -11.12
N SER A 270 -2.42 -20.13 -10.31
CA SER A 270 -2.98 -21.48 -10.55
C SER A 270 -4.25 -21.48 -11.40
N GLY A 271 -4.79 -20.30 -11.75
CA GLY A 271 -6.04 -20.18 -12.47
C GLY A 271 -7.29 -20.13 -11.58
N THR A 272 -7.12 -20.05 -10.24
CA THR A 272 -8.24 -20.01 -9.30
C THR A 272 -8.76 -18.58 -9.15
N PRO A 273 -10.08 -18.33 -9.32
CA PRO A 273 -10.67 -17.01 -9.06
C PRO A 273 -10.50 -16.59 -7.59
N MET A 274 -10.14 -15.32 -7.36
CA MET A 274 -10.03 -14.77 -6.00
C MET A 274 -11.40 -14.71 -5.29
N LEU A 275 -12.51 -14.71 -6.04
CA LEU A 275 -13.86 -14.85 -5.49
C LEU A 275 -14.17 -16.25 -4.95
N GLU A 276 -13.33 -17.23 -5.25
CA GLU A 276 -13.44 -18.63 -4.80
C GLU A 276 -12.35 -18.97 -3.77
N GLY A 277 -11.60 -17.98 -3.29
CA GLY A 277 -10.50 -18.16 -2.34
C GLY A 277 -9.12 -18.30 -3.00
N GLY A 278 -9.02 -18.09 -4.32
CA GLY A 278 -7.74 -18.01 -5.02
C GLY A 278 -6.85 -16.87 -4.51
N GLY A 279 -5.56 -17.04 -4.70
CA GLY A 279 -4.52 -16.07 -4.34
C GLY A 279 -3.15 -16.73 -4.32
N SER A 280 -2.18 -16.16 -5.03
CA SER A 280 -0.78 -16.62 -5.01
C SER A 280 0.01 -15.88 -3.95
N PRO A 281 0.84 -16.56 -3.13
CA PRO A 281 1.59 -15.90 -2.07
C PRO A 281 2.68 -14.99 -2.66
N VAL A 282 2.82 -13.78 -2.08
CA VAL A 282 3.86 -12.81 -2.44
C VAL A 282 4.84 -12.65 -1.29
N VAL A 283 4.32 -12.39 -0.09
CA VAL A 283 5.12 -12.26 1.14
C VAL A 283 4.48 -13.09 2.24
N THR A 284 5.24 -14.02 2.81
CA THR A 284 4.79 -14.90 3.89
C THR A 284 5.70 -14.73 5.11
N GLY A 285 5.19 -15.07 6.29
CA GLY A 285 5.95 -14.97 7.52
C GLY A 285 7.22 -15.84 7.52
N ASN A 286 8.21 -15.41 8.29
CA ASN A 286 9.47 -16.12 8.50
C ASN A 286 9.74 -16.33 10.01
N LYS A 287 10.94 -16.82 10.36
CA LYS A 287 11.30 -17.08 11.77
C LYS A 287 11.22 -15.82 12.66
N ARG A 288 11.56 -14.63 12.15
CA ARG A 288 11.52 -13.37 12.92
C ARG A 288 10.17 -12.68 12.84
N TYR A 289 9.52 -12.69 11.68
CA TYR A 289 8.21 -12.08 11.45
C TYR A 289 7.16 -13.17 11.13
N PRO A 290 6.50 -13.79 12.13
CA PRO A 290 5.54 -14.88 11.91
C PRO A 290 4.30 -14.49 11.11
N GLY A 291 3.96 -13.20 11.06
CA GLY A 291 2.92 -12.65 10.21
C GLY A 291 3.37 -11.33 9.59
N VAL A 292 3.06 -11.16 8.30
CA VAL A 292 3.35 -9.97 7.49
C VAL A 292 2.16 -9.64 6.60
N GLY A 293 1.87 -8.36 6.41
CA GLY A 293 0.76 -7.99 5.52
C GLY A 293 0.38 -6.51 5.61
N HIS A 294 -0.84 -6.24 5.16
CA HIS A 294 -1.38 -4.91 4.89
C HIS A 294 -0.38 -4.09 4.05
N CYS A 295 -0.25 -4.46 2.78
CA CYS A 295 0.80 -3.94 1.92
C CYS A 295 0.36 -2.76 1.06
N GLY A 296 1.32 -1.93 0.68
CA GLY A 296 1.22 -1.01 -0.44
C GLY A 296 2.29 -1.30 -1.49
N VAL A 297 2.00 -1.05 -2.76
CA VAL A 297 2.93 -1.28 -3.88
C VAL A 297 3.12 0.00 -4.69
N TYR A 298 4.38 0.38 -4.92
CA TYR A 298 4.73 1.67 -5.51
C TYR A 298 5.89 1.56 -6.49
N THR A 299 5.87 2.39 -7.53
CA THR A 299 7.04 2.60 -8.40
C THR A 299 7.81 3.84 -7.95
N PHE A 300 9.06 3.65 -7.51
CA PHE A 300 9.98 4.75 -7.17
C PHE A 300 11.25 4.64 -8.00
N GLY A 301 11.60 5.71 -8.72
CA GLY A 301 12.83 5.74 -9.53
C GLY A 301 12.89 4.66 -10.61
N GLY A 302 11.74 4.21 -11.12
CA GLY A 302 11.64 3.15 -12.14
C GLY A 302 11.61 1.72 -11.60
N ASN A 303 11.83 1.52 -10.30
CA ASN A 303 11.74 0.22 -9.64
C ASN A 303 10.45 0.11 -8.83
N ASP A 304 9.87 -1.08 -8.80
CA ASP A 304 8.70 -1.35 -7.97
C ASP A 304 9.13 -1.85 -6.59
N PHE A 305 8.39 -1.41 -5.57
CA PHE A 305 8.60 -1.79 -4.18
C PHE A 305 7.28 -2.19 -3.56
N ILE A 306 7.35 -3.13 -2.64
CA ILE A 306 6.26 -3.47 -1.75
C ILE A 306 6.65 -3.07 -0.33
N ILE A 307 5.77 -2.32 0.34
CA ILE A 307 5.87 -2.02 1.75
C ILE A 307 4.76 -2.75 2.50
N PHE A 308 5.03 -3.16 3.73
CA PHE A 308 4.09 -3.89 4.57
C PHE A 308 4.54 -3.78 6.01
N HIS A 309 3.70 -4.21 6.96
CA HIS A 309 4.16 -4.39 8.33
C HIS A 309 4.41 -5.86 8.64
N GLY A 310 5.36 -6.12 9.56
CA GLY A 310 5.62 -7.44 10.11
C GLY A 310 5.70 -7.42 11.63
N TYR A 311 5.17 -8.47 12.27
CA TYR A 311 5.21 -8.59 13.74
C TYR A 311 6.58 -9.11 14.21
N ASP A 312 7.44 -8.24 14.73
CA ASP A 312 8.83 -8.59 15.04
C ASP A 312 8.96 -9.37 16.37
N ARG A 313 9.34 -10.65 16.32
CA ARG A 313 9.59 -11.46 17.52
C ARG A 313 10.65 -10.88 18.44
N GLU A 314 11.68 -10.23 17.90
CA GLU A 314 12.72 -9.59 18.72
C GLU A 314 12.23 -8.32 19.43
N LYS A 315 11.04 -7.84 19.06
CA LYS A 315 10.35 -6.70 19.68
C LYS A 315 9.00 -7.10 20.25
N ASN A 316 8.87 -8.33 20.75
CA ASN A 316 7.66 -8.87 21.40
C ASN A 316 6.41 -8.82 20.50
N GLY A 317 6.59 -9.05 19.20
CA GLY A 317 5.52 -9.02 18.21
C GLY A 317 5.01 -7.61 17.89
N ARG A 318 5.76 -6.56 18.21
CA ARG A 318 5.41 -5.19 17.77
C ARG A 318 5.52 -5.09 16.25
N PRO A 319 4.56 -4.44 15.58
CA PRO A 319 4.57 -4.32 14.13
C PRO A 319 5.65 -3.32 13.69
N ARG A 320 6.38 -3.66 12.61
CA ARG A 320 7.49 -2.89 12.06
C ARG A 320 7.28 -2.69 10.57
N LEU A 321 7.65 -1.52 10.06
CA LEU A 321 7.71 -1.27 8.62
C LEU A 321 8.76 -2.18 7.99
N LEU A 322 8.36 -2.85 6.91
CA LEU A 322 9.22 -3.63 6.02
C LEU A 322 9.00 -3.13 4.60
N MET A 323 10.06 -3.16 3.80
CA MET A 323 10.07 -2.69 2.42
C MET A 323 11.02 -3.57 1.65
N GLU A 324 10.56 -4.10 0.54
CA GLU A 324 11.33 -4.95 -0.34
C GLU A 324 11.14 -4.51 -1.80
N GLU A 325 12.14 -4.76 -2.62
CA GLU A 325 12.00 -4.62 -4.07
C GLU A 325 11.01 -5.67 -4.58
N LEU A 326 10.07 -5.24 -5.41
CA LEU A 326 9.08 -6.09 -6.05
C LEU A 326 9.51 -6.37 -7.49
N GLN A 327 10.02 -7.58 -7.72
CA GLN A 327 10.44 -8.04 -9.03
C GLN A 327 9.27 -8.73 -9.75
N TRP A 328 9.40 -8.96 -11.05
CA TRP A 328 8.37 -9.60 -11.87
C TRP A 328 8.98 -10.76 -12.65
N ASP A 329 8.35 -11.94 -12.63
CA ASP A 329 8.77 -13.06 -13.48
C ASP A 329 8.42 -12.84 -14.96
N GLU A 330 8.88 -13.76 -15.81
CA GLU A 330 8.65 -13.72 -17.26
C GLU A 330 7.15 -13.80 -17.61
N GLU A 331 6.34 -14.43 -16.76
CA GLU A 331 4.88 -14.48 -16.91
C GLU A 331 4.16 -13.26 -16.32
N GLY A 332 4.91 -12.32 -15.73
CA GLY A 332 4.42 -11.09 -15.13
C GLY A 332 3.79 -11.26 -13.74
N TRP A 333 4.23 -12.20 -12.92
CA TRP A 333 3.84 -12.31 -11.51
C TRP A 333 4.87 -11.66 -10.57
N PRO A 334 4.43 -11.05 -9.47
CA PRO A 334 5.32 -10.41 -8.53
C PRO A 334 6.16 -11.44 -7.75
N ILE A 335 7.44 -11.15 -7.56
CA ILE A 335 8.39 -11.91 -6.77
C ILE A 335 9.03 -10.96 -5.74
N VAL A 336 9.07 -11.41 -4.49
CA VAL A 336 9.87 -10.80 -3.43
C VAL A 336 10.96 -11.77 -3.03
N LYS A 337 12.22 -11.32 -2.99
CA LYS A 337 13.31 -12.12 -2.44
C LYS A 337 13.19 -12.09 -0.92
N SER A 338 12.62 -13.15 -0.35
CA SER A 338 12.23 -13.27 1.07
C SER A 338 13.39 -13.31 2.08
N ASN A 339 14.22 -12.27 2.07
CA ASN A 339 15.38 -12.11 2.95
C ASN A 339 15.21 -10.94 3.92
N PHE A 340 14.01 -10.37 4.07
CA PHE A 340 13.73 -9.31 5.05
C PHE A 340 14.09 -9.80 6.45
N ARG A 341 14.99 -9.06 7.10
CA ARG A 341 15.55 -9.42 8.41
C ARG A 341 14.94 -8.67 9.54
#